data_AF-A0A2N2D944-F1
#
_entry.id   AF-A0A2N2D944-F1
#
_cell.length_a   1.000
_cell.length_b   1.000
_cell.length_c   1.000
_cell.angle_alpha   90.00
_cell.angle_beta   90.00
_cell.angle_gamma   90.00
#
_symmetry.space_group_name_H-M   'P 1'
#
loop_
_entity.id
_entity.type
_entity.pdbx_description
1 polymer ?
#
loop_
_entity_poly.entity_id
_entity_poly.type
_entity_poly.pdbx_seq_one_letter_code
_entity_poly.pdbx_strand_id
1 'polypeptide(L)'
;KITYREVKTIREVLDHLGIGERLNKKTLNYKLNGSINYKEIDSFKVLLNEREAELEDLIEAGDHIELLKQNNSLRIKEIIRLNQKEIKITVNDRDIIIPVSHTSVMVNGREASPDEIIKNGDEIKTLIRDEDLYLAHILNYLDFNKKRPAGKKKLVMLINGRKAEFVSPVKDGDRLEIKWL
;
A
#
# COMPACT_ATOMS: atom_id res chain seq x y z
N LYS A 1 44.65 -33.87 -19.83
CA LYS A 1 43.36 -34.40 -19.35
C LYS A 1 42.35 -33.28 -19.49
N ILE A 2 41.32 -33.44 -20.33
CA ILE A 2 40.25 -32.45 -20.48
C ILE A 2 39.15 -32.84 -19.48
N THR A 3 38.74 -31.91 -18.64
CA THR A 3 37.63 -32.07 -17.70
C THR A 3 36.44 -31.26 -18.20
N TYR A 4 35.30 -31.93 -18.38
CA TYR A 4 34.02 -31.32 -18.73
C TYR A 4 33.20 -31.12 -17.46
N ARG A 5 32.56 -29.95 -17.32
CA ARG A 5 31.60 -29.66 -16.26
C ARG A 5 30.29 -29.27 -16.92
N GLU A 6 29.25 -30.03 -16.65
CA GLU A 6 27.89 -29.70 -17.07
C GLU A 6 27.38 -28.50 -16.25
N VAL A 7 26.78 -27.53 -16.92
CA VAL A 7 26.06 -26.40 -16.30
C VAL A 7 24.58 -26.58 -16.62
N LYS A 8 23.72 -26.51 -15.61
CA LYS A 8 22.29 -26.85 -15.69
C LYS A 8 21.38 -25.68 -15.44
N THR A 9 21.84 -24.66 -14.75
CA THR A 9 21.04 -23.48 -14.41
C THR A 9 21.65 -22.20 -14.95
N ILE A 10 20.82 -21.16 -15.02
CA ILE A 10 21.27 -19.81 -15.35
C ILE A 10 22.39 -19.37 -14.39
N ARG A 11 22.24 -19.60 -13.07
CA ARG A 11 23.28 -19.27 -12.07
C ARG A 11 24.62 -19.89 -12.44
N GLU A 12 24.63 -21.20 -12.72
CA GLU A 12 25.87 -21.91 -13.03
C GLU A 12 26.54 -21.37 -14.29
N VAL A 13 25.77 -20.99 -15.31
CA VAL A 13 26.31 -20.31 -16.50
C VAL A 13 26.95 -18.98 -16.13
N LEU A 14 26.23 -18.14 -15.37
CA LEU A 14 26.72 -16.81 -15.02
C LEU A 14 27.95 -16.86 -14.10
N ASP A 15 27.99 -17.80 -13.16
CA ASP A 15 29.14 -18.06 -12.30
C ASP A 15 30.33 -18.56 -13.13
N HIS A 16 30.11 -19.46 -14.09
CA HIS A 16 31.16 -19.95 -14.99
C HIS A 16 31.75 -18.84 -15.87
N LEU A 17 30.92 -17.87 -16.29
CA LEU A 17 31.37 -16.70 -17.04
C LEU A 17 32.03 -15.63 -16.16
N GLY A 18 32.07 -15.81 -14.84
CA GLY A 18 32.58 -14.81 -13.89
C GLY A 18 31.71 -13.54 -13.82
N ILE A 19 30.45 -13.64 -14.24
CA ILE A 19 29.47 -12.55 -14.26
C ILE A 19 28.51 -12.66 -13.06
N GLY A 20 28.35 -13.86 -12.47
CA GLY A 20 27.48 -14.10 -11.32
C GLY A 20 27.75 -13.15 -10.16
N GLU A 21 29.01 -12.95 -9.78
CA GLU A 21 29.39 -12.00 -8.72
C GLU A 21 29.19 -10.52 -9.11
N ARG A 22 29.04 -10.21 -10.41
CA ARG A 22 28.80 -8.86 -10.92
C ARG A 22 27.30 -8.53 -10.96
N LEU A 23 26.42 -9.51 -10.76
CA LEU A 23 25.01 -9.31 -10.46
C LEU A 23 24.86 -8.74 -9.06
N ASN A 24 25.32 -7.52 -8.87
CA ASN A 24 25.31 -6.87 -7.58
C ASN A 24 23.87 -6.59 -7.16
N LYS A 25 23.37 -7.32 -6.17
CA LYS A 25 22.22 -6.88 -5.40
C LYS A 25 22.61 -5.62 -4.63
N LYS A 26 21.79 -4.57 -4.74
CA LYS A 26 21.98 -3.39 -3.90
C LYS A 26 21.33 -3.68 -2.55
N THR A 27 22.11 -3.65 -1.48
CA THR A 27 21.54 -3.69 -0.13
C THR A 27 21.07 -2.29 0.25
N LEU A 28 19.75 -2.15 0.42
CA LEU A 28 19.12 -0.95 0.95
C LEU A 28 18.97 -1.11 2.46
N ASN A 29 19.58 -0.22 3.23
CA ASN A 29 19.30 -0.09 4.67
C ASN A 29 18.35 1.07 4.94
N TYR A 30 17.44 0.91 5.90
CA TYR A 30 16.54 1.98 6.34
C TYR A 30 16.04 1.69 7.76
N LYS A 31 15.52 2.70 8.45
CA LYS A 31 14.81 2.54 9.73
C LYS A 31 13.31 2.66 9.49
N LEU A 32 12.52 1.75 10.04
CA LEU A 32 11.06 1.83 10.07
C LEU A 32 10.61 1.81 11.52
N ASN A 33 9.98 2.90 11.98
CA ASN A 33 9.50 3.05 13.36
C ASN A 33 10.59 2.73 14.42
N GLY A 34 11.84 3.10 14.11
CA GLY A 34 13.02 2.86 14.97
C GLY A 34 13.73 1.53 14.73
N SER A 35 13.11 0.55 14.07
CA SER A 35 13.73 -0.73 13.74
C SER A 35 14.57 -0.63 12.47
N ILE A 36 15.82 -1.10 12.53
CA ILE A 36 16.71 -1.15 11.36
C ILE A 36 16.30 -2.34 10.49
N ASN A 37 16.16 -2.09 9.19
CA ASN A 37 15.80 -3.06 8.18
C ASN A 37 16.82 -3.06 7.04
N TYR A 38 16.94 -4.21 6.39
CA TYR A 38 17.78 -4.42 5.21
C TYR A 38 16.96 -5.10 4.13
N LYS A 39 17.06 -4.62 2.89
CA LYS A 39 16.41 -5.21 1.73
C LYS A 39 17.42 -5.34 0.61
N GLU A 40 17.56 -6.55 0.08
CA GLU A 40 18.27 -6.74 -1.18
C GLU A 40 17.36 -6.31 -2.33
N ILE A 41 17.87 -5.46 -3.21
CA ILE A 41 17.20 -5.01 -4.42
C ILE A 41 18.01 -5.48 -5.60
N ASP A 42 17.41 -6.35 -6.42
CA ASP A 42 18.03 -6.84 -7.64
C ASP A 42 18.22 -5.68 -8.61
N SER A 43 19.43 -5.54 -9.15
CA SER A 43 19.76 -4.49 -10.12
C SER A 43 19.63 -4.96 -11.58
N PHE A 44 19.09 -6.16 -11.79
CA PHE A 44 18.93 -6.78 -13.09
C PHE A 44 17.64 -7.61 -13.15
N LYS A 45 17.11 -7.78 -14.35
CA LYS A 45 16.12 -8.77 -14.72
C LYS A 45 16.79 -9.78 -15.65
N VAL A 46 16.50 -11.07 -15.44
CA VAL A 46 17.00 -12.16 -16.26
C VAL A 46 15.90 -12.58 -17.22
N LEU A 47 16.24 -12.73 -18.50
CA LEU A 47 15.36 -13.35 -19.48
C LEU A 47 15.99 -14.65 -20.00
N LEU A 48 15.20 -15.72 -20.08
CA LEU A 48 15.52 -16.95 -20.78
C LEU A 48 14.59 -17.04 -22.00
N ASN A 49 15.15 -17.02 -23.21
CA ASN A 49 14.39 -17.04 -24.46
C ASN A 49 13.27 -16.00 -24.47
N GLU A 50 13.64 -14.74 -24.17
CA GLU A 50 12.75 -13.55 -24.12
C GLU A 50 11.70 -13.54 -23.00
N ARG A 51 11.70 -14.54 -22.10
CA ARG A 51 10.77 -14.64 -20.97
C ARG A 51 11.49 -14.42 -19.65
N GLU A 52 10.83 -13.75 -18.71
CA GLU A 52 11.38 -13.55 -17.36
C GLU A 52 11.66 -14.90 -16.69
N ALA A 53 12.85 -15.02 -16.13
CA ALA A 53 13.38 -16.24 -15.54
C ALA A 53 14.07 -15.95 -14.22
N GLU A 54 14.16 -16.95 -13.36
CA GLU A 54 14.95 -16.91 -12.12
C GLU A 54 16.33 -17.55 -12.32
N LEU A 55 17.27 -17.23 -11.43
CA LEU A 55 18.64 -17.74 -11.53
C LEU A 55 18.74 -19.28 -11.40
N GLU A 56 17.77 -19.92 -10.76
CA GLU A 56 17.72 -21.37 -10.59
C GLU A 56 16.98 -22.09 -11.73
N ASP A 57 16.45 -21.35 -12.71
CA ASP A 57 15.78 -21.97 -13.86
C ASP A 57 16.78 -22.80 -14.67
N LEU A 58 16.30 -23.97 -15.11
CA LEU A 58 17.07 -24.91 -15.91
C LEU A 58 17.28 -24.37 -17.31
N ILE A 59 18.43 -24.72 -17.89
CA ILE A 59 18.81 -24.35 -19.25
C ILE A 59 19.10 -25.57 -20.11
N GLU A 60 18.88 -25.43 -21.40
CA GLU A 60 19.24 -26.39 -22.43
C GLU A 60 20.26 -25.83 -23.41
N ALA A 61 20.92 -26.73 -24.15
CA ALA A 61 21.87 -26.33 -25.17
C ALA A 61 21.15 -25.54 -26.29
N GLY A 62 21.56 -24.29 -26.48
CA GLY A 62 20.97 -23.38 -27.46
C GLY A 62 20.08 -22.29 -26.86
N ASP A 63 19.83 -22.32 -25.56
CA ASP A 63 19.08 -21.26 -24.88
C ASP A 63 19.80 -19.91 -24.92
N HIS A 64 19.00 -18.84 -24.98
CA HIS A 64 19.46 -17.46 -24.92
C HIS A 64 19.15 -16.83 -23.56
N ILE A 65 20.20 -16.43 -22.84
CA ILE A 65 20.10 -15.73 -21.55
C ILE A 65 20.43 -14.26 -21.77
N GLU A 66 19.51 -13.37 -21.41
CA GLU A 66 19.70 -11.92 -21.45
C GLU A 66 19.64 -11.32 -20.04
N LEU A 67 20.58 -10.40 -19.74
CA LEU A 67 20.63 -9.67 -18.47
C LEU A 67 20.32 -8.20 -18.70
N LEU A 68 19.15 -7.76 -18.25
CA LEU A 68 18.69 -6.39 -18.39
C LEU A 68 18.93 -5.63 -17.10
N LYS A 69 19.80 -4.60 -17.13
CA LYS A 69 20.00 -3.73 -15.95
C LYS A 69 18.74 -2.96 -15.64
N GLN A 70 18.28 -3.01 -14.39
CA GLN A 70 17.12 -2.29 -13.90
C GLN A 70 17.47 -1.41 -12.73
N ASN A 71 16.75 -0.28 -12.62
CA ASN A 71 16.81 0.56 -11.44
C ASN A 71 15.62 0.26 -10.55
N ASN A 72 15.57 -0.98 -10.04
CA ASN A 72 14.53 -1.38 -9.10
C ASN A 72 14.65 -0.52 -7.84
N SER A 73 13.49 -0.20 -7.28
CA SER A 73 13.36 0.73 -6.17
C SER A 73 12.29 0.22 -5.23
N LEU A 74 12.55 0.26 -3.93
CA LEU A 74 11.56 -0.06 -2.92
C LEU A 74 10.75 1.19 -2.59
N ARG A 75 9.43 1.13 -2.70
CA ARG A 75 8.53 2.20 -2.26
C ARG A 75 8.08 1.98 -0.83
N ILE A 76 7.74 3.07 -0.15
CA ILE A 76 7.24 3.07 1.23
C ILE A 76 6.05 2.11 1.42
N LYS A 77 5.05 2.16 0.53
CA LYS A 77 3.83 1.34 0.60
C LYS A 77 4.09 -0.17 0.61
N GLU A 78 5.26 -0.62 0.16
CA GLU A 78 5.64 -2.03 0.12
C GLU A 78 6.13 -2.55 1.49
N ILE A 79 6.45 -1.65 2.44
CA ILE A 79 6.99 -2.00 3.75
C ILE A 79 6.13 -1.52 4.92
N ILE A 80 5.18 -0.63 4.68
CA ILE A 80 4.25 -0.15 5.70
C ILE A 80 2.89 -0.81 5.53
N ARG A 81 2.19 -1.01 6.64
CA ARG A 81 0.75 -1.34 6.61
C ARG A 81 -0.02 -0.05 6.68
N LEU A 82 -0.75 0.26 5.61
CA LEU A 82 -1.75 1.32 5.62
C LEU A 82 -2.95 0.79 6.40
N ASN A 83 -2.95 1.01 7.71
CA ASN A 83 -4.10 0.68 8.54
C ASN A 83 -5.18 1.73 8.30
N GLN A 84 -6.28 1.28 7.74
CA GLN A 84 -7.55 2.00 7.68
C GLN A 84 -8.51 1.23 8.59
N LYS A 85 -8.69 1.69 9.83
CA LYS A 85 -9.85 1.31 10.60
C LYS A 85 -11.05 1.86 9.88
N GLU A 86 -12.06 1.04 9.74
CA GLU A 86 -13.33 1.41 9.14
C GLU A 86 -14.44 1.09 10.12
N ILE A 87 -15.52 1.86 10.02
CA ILE A 87 -16.78 1.52 10.67
C ILE A 87 -17.87 1.32 9.62
N LYS A 88 -18.79 0.41 9.90
CA LYS A 88 -19.96 0.13 9.09
C LYS A 88 -21.18 0.74 9.76
N ILE A 89 -21.92 1.57 9.04
CA ILE A 89 -23.17 2.15 9.52
C ILE A 89 -24.27 1.97 8.47
N THR A 90 -25.53 2.03 8.89
CA THR A 90 -26.68 2.03 7.97
C THR A 90 -27.29 3.42 7.95
N VAL A 91 -27.44 4.04 6.79
CA VAL A 91 -28.07 5.36 6.63
C VAL A 91 -29.24 5.26 5.66
N ASN A 92 -30.45 5.58 6.12
CA ASN A 92 -31.69 5.48 5.32
C ASN A 92 -31.76 4.13 4.56
N ASP A 93 -31.55 3.03 5.30
CA ASP A 93 -31.56 1.64 4.82
C ASP A 93 -30.43 1.26 3.84
N ARG A 94 -29.36 2.06 3.75
CA ARG A 94 -28.17 1.75 2.97
C ARG A 94 -26.95 1.58 3.87
N ASP A 95 -26.28 0.44 3.77
CA ASP A 95 -25.01 0.22 4.47
C ASP A 95 -23.89 1.00 3.77
N ILE A 96 -23.12 1.75 4.56
CA ILE A 96 -21.91 2.45 4.12
C ILE A 96 -20.74 2.11 5.04
N ILE A 97 -19.55 2.05 4.46
CA ILE A 97 -18.28 1.81 5.15
C ILE A 97 -17.50 3.11 5.11
N ILE A 98 -17.05 3.56 6.28
CA ILE A 98 -16.35 4.84 6.43
C ILE A 98 -14.99 4.61 7.09
N PRO A 99 -13.88 5.07 6.47
CA PRO A 99 -12.59 5.06 7.12
C PRO A 99 -12.56 6.06 8.29
N VAL A 100 -12.14 5.59 9.46
CA VAL A 100 -12.00 6.38 10.70
C VAL A 100 -10.57 6.40 11.22
N SER A 101 -9.61 5.95 10.41
CA SER A 101 -8.20 6.21 10.68
C SER A 101 -7.42 6.42 9.38
N HIS A 102 -6.44 7.31 9.43
CA HIS A 102 -5.47 7.46 8.34
C HIS A 102 -4.05 7.26 8.87
N THR A 103 -3.20 6.69 8.03
CA THR A 103 -1.77 6.54 8.30
C THR A 103 -1.03 7.66 7.58
N SER A 104 -0.44 8.58 8.33
CA SER A 104 0.53 9.54 7.80
C SER A 104 1.92 8.93 7.81
N VAL A 105 2.72 9.25 6.78
CA VAL A 105 4.11 8.78 6.67
C VAL A 105 5.05 9.96 6.71
N MET A 106 6.13 9.81 7.49
CA MET A 106 7.24 10.75 7.51
C MET A 106 8.53 10.05 7.10
N VAL A 107 9.33 10.70 6.27
CA VAL A 107 10.69 10.28 5.90
C VAL A 107 11.64 11.37 6.35
N ASN A 108 12.62 11.03 7.18
CA ASN A 108 13.64 11.97 7.67
C ASN A 108 13.03 13.27 8.26
N GLY A 109 11.88 13.16 8.93
CA GLY A 109 11.19 14.30 9.56
C GLY A 109 10.24 15.10 8.67
N ARG A 110 10.13 14.80 7.37
CA ARG A 110 9.13 15.43 6.47
C ARG A 110 8.00 14.47 6.12
N GLU A 111 6.82 15.00 5.86
CA GLU A 111 5.71 14.21 5.30
C GLU A 111 6.10 13.66 3.92
N ALA A 112 5.69 12.42 3.66
CA ALA A 112 6.03 11.69 2.44
C ALA A 112 4.82 10.91 1.92
N SER A 113 4.77 10.75 0.59
CA SER A 113 3.77 9.90 -0.05
C SER A 113 4.13 8.42 0.14
N PRO A 114 3.15 7.52 0.34
CA PRO A 114 3.40 6.07 0.30
C PRO A 114 4.03 5.56 -1.00
N ASP A 115 3.94 6.30 -2.11
CA ASP A 115 4.57 5.95 -3.38
C ASP A 115 6.04 6.40 -3.51
N GLU A 116 6.56 7.12 -2.51
CA GLU A 116 7.93 7.59 -2.53
C GLU A 116 8.93 6.43 -2.46
N ILE A 117 10.02 6.54 -3.22
CA ILE A 117 11.14 5.60 -3.25
C ILE A 117 12.02 5.79 -2.01
N ILE A 118 12.26 4.70 -1.30
CA ILE A 118 13.15 4.64 -0.13
C ILE A 118 14.60 4.72 -0.59
N LYS A 119 15.39 5.56 0.09
CA LYS A 119 16.82 5.70 -0.10
C LYS A 119 17.60 5.06 1.04
N ASN A 120 18.85 4.73 0.74
CA ASN A 120 19.75 4.12 1.70
C ASN A 120 19.99 5.06 2.88
N GLY A 121 19.71 4.57 4.09
CA GLY A 121 19.80 5.31 5.35
C GLY A 121 18.53 6.05 5.77
N ASP A 122 17.43 6.00 5.00
CA ASP A 122 16.21 6.73 5.34
C ASP A 122 15.62 6.29 6.70
N GLU A 123 15.10 7.25 7.45
CA GLU A 123 14.30 7.03 8.65
C GLU A 123 12.82 7.28 8.35
N ILE A 124 12.05 6.21 8.35
CA ILE A 124 10.62 6.19 8.02
C ILE A 124 9.83 6.03 9.32
N LYS A 125 8.85 6.89 9.53
CA LYS A 125 7.90 6.83 10.64
C LYS A 125 6.47 6.82 10.11
N THR A 126 5.66 5.93 10.65
CA THR A 126 4.23 5.90 10.39
C THR A 126 3.48 6.38 11.63
N LEU A 127 2.57 7.32 11.47
CA LEU A 127 1.67 7.76 12.52
C LEU A 127 0.23 7.48 12.10
N ILE A 128 -0.43 6.59 12.84
CA ILE A 128 -1.85 6.32 12.70
C ILE A 128 -2.60 7.37 13.51
N ARG A 129 -3.54 8.04 12.88
CA ARG A 129 -4.46 8.97 13.53
C ARG A 129 -5.87 8.43 13.39
N ASP A 130 -6.52 8.22 14.52
CA ASP A 130 -7.95 7.95 14.56
C ASP A 130 -8.69 9.28 14.37
N GLU A 131 -9.78 9.26 13.61
CA GLU A 131 -10.66 10.41 13.40
C GLU A 131 -11.99 10.18 14.12
N ASP A 132 -12.40 11.16 14.93
CA ASP A 132 -13.74 11.16 15.50
C ASP A 132 -14.77 11.37 14.40
N LEU A 133 -15.72 10.44 14.31
CA LEU A 133 -16.80 10.54 13.33
C LEU A 133 -18.03 11.17 13.96
N TYR A 134 -18.49 12.27 13.38
CA TYR A 134 -19.73 12.95 13.76
C TYR A 134 -20.75 12.89 12.63
N LEU A 135 -22.02 13.10 12.95
CA LEU A 135 -23.11 13.07 11.97
C LEU A 135 -22.89 14.06 10.82
N ALA A 136 -22.26 15.21 11.07
CA ALA A 136 -21.86 16.16 10.03
C ALA A 136 -20.95 15.55 8.95
N HIS A 137 -20.04 14.64 9.33
CA HIS A 137 -19.14 13.96 8.39
C HIS A 137 -19.92 13.04 7.45
N ILE A 138 -20.94 12.34 7.97
CA ILE A 138 -21.80 11.43 7.20
C ILE A 138 -22.50 12.15 6.05
N LEU A 139 -22.87 13.42 6.24
CA LEU A 139 -23.55 14.21 5.21
C LEU A 139 -22.70 14.40 3.94
N ASN A 140 -21.37 14.31 4.03
CA ASN A 140 -20.49 14.37 2.87
C ASN A 140 -20.48 13.06 2.07
N TYR A 141 -20.78 11.91 2.69
CA TYR A 141 -20.79 10.59 2.04
C TYR A 141 -22.10 10.29 1.30
N LEU A 142 -23.20 10.98 1.63
CA LEU A 142 -24.53 10.61 1.16
C LEU A 142 -24.94 11.25 -0.18
N ASP A 143 -24.07 12.06 -0.81
CA ASP A 143 -24.48 13.03 -1.84
C ASP A 143 -25.78 13.76 -1.47
N PHE A 144 -25.98 13.97 -0.16
CA PHE A 144 -27.24 14.46 0.36
C PHE A 144 -27.38 15.87 -0.16
N ASN A 145 -28.39 16.10 -1.01
CA ASN A 145 -28.62 17.39 -1.60
C ASN A 145 -28.93 18.36 -0.45
N LYS A 146 -27.92 19.11 -0.01
CA LYS A 146 -28.01 20.08 1.10
C LYS A 146 -29.08 21.14 0.80
N LYS A 147 -29.52 21.26 -0.46
CA LYS A 147 -30.70 22.02 -0.85
C LYS A 147 -31.96 21.38 -0.32
N ARG A 148 -32.53 22.03 0.69
CA ARG A 148 -33.88 21.77 1.22
C ARG A 148 -34.89 21.63 0.06
N PRO A 149 -35.57 20.48 -0.09
CA PRO A 149 -36.62 20.33 -1.09
C PRO A 149 -37.75 21.34 -0.87
N ALA A 150 -38.40 21.77 -1.95
CA ALA A 150 -39.54 22.69 -1.87
C ALA A 150 -40.65 22.10 -0.97
N GLY A 151 -41.21 22.93 -0.08
CA GLY A 151 -42.25 22.51 0.87
C GLY A 151 -41.74 21.84 2.15
N LYS A 152 -40.47 21.43 2.23
CA LYS A 152 -39.86 20.87 3.45
C LYS A 152 -39.37 21.98 4.36
N LYS A 153 -39.59 21.87 5.68
CA LYS A 153 -39.28 22.92 6.66
C LYS A 153 -38.13 22.55 7.59
N LYS A 154 -37.92 21.26 7.85
CA LYS A 154 -36.97 20.82 8.89
C LYS A 154 -36.19 19.59 8.46
N LEU A 155 -34.88 19.60 8.74
CA LEU A 155 -34.06 18.39 8.67
C LEU A 155 -34.21 17.62 9.99
N VAL A 156 -34.57 16.35 9.91
CA VAL A 156 -34.59 15.43 11.05
C VAL A 156 -33.44 14.45 10.89
N MET A 157 -32.67 14.30 11.97
CA MET A 157 -31.52 13.42 12.07
C MET A 157 -31.69 12.57 13.33
N LEU A 158 -31.69 11.26 13.16
CA LEU A 158 -31.77 10.30 14.26
C LEU A 158 -30.55 9.36 14.21
N ILE A 159 -30.05 8.98 15.38
CA ILE A 159 -29.12 7.86 15.55
C ILE A 159 -29.85 6.83 16.43
N ASN A 160 -30.02 5.61 15.92
CA ASN A 160 -30.71 4.51 16.60
C ASN A 160 -32.10 4.93 17.12
N GLY A 161 -32.85 5.68 16.31
CA GLY A 161 -34.19 6.20 16.64
C GLY A 161 -34.22 7.40 17.59
N ARG A 162 -33.08 7.87 18.10
CA ARG A 162 -32.99 9.03 19.01
C ARG A 162 -32.56 10.28 18.26
N LYS A 163 -33.16 11.43 18.60
CA LYS A 163 -32.81 12.73 18.00
C LYS A 163 -31.31 13.03 18.17
N ALA A 164 -30.65 13.38 17.08
CA ALA A 164 -29.23 13.69 17.03
C ALA A 164 -28.98 15.11 16.47
N GLU A 165 -27.79 15.61 16.72
CA GLU A 165 -27.26 16.89 16.24
C GLU A 165 -26.05 16.66 15.32
N PHE A 166 -25.58 17.70 14.63
CA PHE A 166 -24.46 17.59 13.70
C PHE A 166 -23.15 17.11 14.37
N VAL A 167 -22.97 17.45 15.65
CA VAL A 167 -21.81 17.07 16.46
C VAL A 167 -22.05 15.77 17.26
N SER A 168 -23.16 15.08 17.04
CA SER A 168 -23.39 13.78 17.69
C SER A 168 -22.41 12.74 17.14
N PRO A 169 -21.67 12.02 18.01
CA PRO A 169 -20.72 11.00 17.57
C PRO A 169 -21.45 9.81 16.94
N VAL A 170 -20.83 9.24 15.91
CA VAL A 170 -21.31 8.06 15.17
C VAL A 170 -20.35 6.91 15.41
N LYS A 171 -20.89 5.74 15.70
CA LYS A 171 -20.13 4.53 16.03
C LYS A 171 -20.43 3.40 15.05
N ASP A 172 -19.55 2.41 15.05
CA ASP A 172 -19.75 1.18 14.30
C ASP A 172 -21.08 0.51 14.66
N GLY A 173 -21.81 0.10 13.64
CA GLY A 173 -23.14 -0.50 13.74
C GLY A 173 -24.31 0.48 13.89
N ASP A 174 -24.08 1.79 13.99
CA ASP A 174 -25.16 2.75 14.15
C ASP A 174 -26.11 2.78 12.94
N ARG A 175 -27.41 2.97 13.24
CA ARG A 175 -28.46 3.22 12.24
C ARG A 175 -28.88 4.68 12.25
N LEU A 176 -28.68 5.35 11.13
CA LEU A 176 -28.97 6.78 10.95
C LEU A 176 -30.19 6.97 10.06
N GLU A 177 -31.09 7.85 10.48
CA GLU A 177 -32.17 8.35 9.65
C GLU A 177 -31.98 9.85 9.43
N ILE A 178 -31.85 10.24 8.16
CA ILE A 178 -31.64 11.65 7.78
C ILE A 178 -32.66 12.00 6.70
N LYS A 179 -33.64 12.82 7.06
CA LYS A 179 -34.75 13.17 6.15
C LYS A 179 -35.25 14.59 6.33
N TRP A 180 -35.64 15.19 5.21
CA TRP A 180 -36.38 16.45 5.21
C TRP A 180 -37.87 16.18 5.50
N LEU A 181 -38.42 16.84 6.51
CA LEU A 181 -39.84 16.86 6.83
C LEU A 181 -40.53 18.11 6.31
#